data_AF-A0A836CAQ0-F1
#
_entry.id   AF-A0A836CAQ0-F1
#
_cell.length_a   1.000
_cell.length_b   1.000
_cell.length_c   1.000
_cell.angle_alpha   90.00
_cell.angle_beta   90.00
_cell.angle_gamma   90.00
#
_symmetry.space_group_name_H-M   'P 1'
#
loop_
_entity.id
_entity.type
_entity.pdbx_description
1 polymer ?
#
loop_
_entity_poly.entity_id
_entity_poly.type
_entity_poly.pdbx_seq_one_letter_code
_entity_poly.pdbx_strand_id
1 'polypeptide(L)'
;MGCKTPDFYMTPTQRTTRVLLNMAHTRLLPKEGWGLSRQFANIKSPLTARVGADSTTSRRILRLPTLERLYLQGVSPGASVQASTSLRYLELEGVTGHLHHLPHHLETLKLFRCSVTDDRSTFPPQLRKLSVTGGTLGPRLTLPQSLEELECCVCSCDFECAHGTVQQFPLLPAGLRSLVLEDMTLLEGDAISLGNLPPAMQSLYLNDFNTDTTMWFAIPPQSSLRSMRIGVNVGGPYLLPHGLRKLDIDPHGHPLPQLPAGFEELEVKGCRHPLPALPPTRRYLHLREFDFGQDLELPEGLRKLLLRSTKRNLSAGCRMPALPAHLSQLVCWVEDDGAAGTPTLSVRALPPNIEVLHLQGVRLCCAVPATMRSLRMGDTLQLGVVYDSGRSPTNVVEGARYTDIHR
;
A
#
# COMPACT_ATOMS: atom_id res chain seq x y z
N MET A 1 13.98 57.73 -28.72
CA MET A 1 13.77 56.92 -27.50
C MET A 1 13.39 55.52 -27.95
N GLY A 2 14.36 54.61 -27.96
CA GLY A 2 14.15 53.20 -28.32
C GLY A 2 14.45 52.34 -27.10
N CYS A 3 13.42 51.70 -26.55
CA CYS A 3 13.58 50.74 -25.46
C CYS A 3 14.01 49.39 -26.06
N LYS A 4 15.24 48.99 -25.74
CA LYS A 4 15.77 47.65 -26.00
C LYS A 4 15.09 46.64 -25.07
N THR A 5 14.64 45.53 -25.63
CA THR A 5 14.27 44.31 -24.90
C THR A 5 15.51 43.65 -24.30
N PRO A 6 15.45 43.07 -23.08
CA PRO A 6 16.58 42.39 -22.49
C PRO A 6 16.71 40.96 -23.06
N ASP A 7 17.92 40.63 -23.51
CA ASP A 7 18.32 39.25 -23.82
C ASP A 7 18.57 38.50 -22.51
N PHE A 8 17.82 37.42 -22.27
CA PHE A 8 18.08 36.49 -21.19
C PHE A 8 18.91 35.32 -21.70
N TYR A 9 20.19 35.29 -21.33
CA TYR A 9 21.00 34.08 -21.38
C TYR A 9 20.73 33.24 -20.13
N MET A 10 20.35 31.97 -20.30
CA MET A 10 20.35 30.98 -19.22
C MET A 10 21.24 29.79 -19.57
N THR A 11 22.11 29.45 -18.63
CA THR A 11 23.01 28.29 -18.66
C THR A 11 22.26 26.97 -18.41
N PRO A 12 22.73 25.83 -18.95
CA PRO A 12 22.01 24.56 -18.88
C PRO A 12 22.25 23.85 -17.54
N THR A 13 21.24 23.86 -16.68
CA THR A 13 21.07 22.83 -15.63
C THR A 13 19.74 22.14 -15.90
N GLN A 14 19.73 20.79 -15.87
CA GLN A 14 18.58 19.93 -16.16
C GLN A 14 17.33 20.38 -15.39
N ARG A 15 16.49 21.20 -16.02
CA ARG A 15 15.18 21.60 -15.49
C ARG A 15 14.11 20.99 -16.37
N THR A 16 13.23 20.19 -15.76
CA THR A 16 12.01 19.72 -16.39
C THR A 16 11.12 20.92 -16.70
N THR A 17 10.97 21.28 -17.96
CA THR A 17 10.07 22.36 -18.38
C THR A 17 8.63 21.89 -18.21
N ARG A 18 7.94 22.39 -17.17
CA ARG A 18 6.50 22.21 -16.99
C ARG A 18 5.77 23.28 -17.80
N VAL A 19 5.02 22.88 -18.81
CA VAL A 19 4.13 23.79 -19.54
C VAL A 19 2.71 23.57 -19.03
N LEU A 20 2.20 24.53 -18.26
CA LEU A 20 0.80 24.59 -17.85
C LEU A 20 0.02 25.30 -18.97
N LEU A 21 -0.76 24.56 -19.75
CA LEU A 21 -1.70 25.13 -20.70
C LEU A 21 -3.06 25.23 -20.01
N ASN A 22 -3.34 26.36 -19.38
CA ASN A 22 -4.67 26.65 -18.85
C ASN A 22 -5.56 27.15 -19.98
N MET A 23 -6.57 26.37 -20.37
CA MET A 23 -7.54 26.74 -21.43
C MET A 23 -8.87 27.27 -20.87
N ALA A 24 -8.85 27.93 -19.71
CA ALA A 24 -10.02 28.63 -19.17
C ALA A 24 -10.31 29.91 -19.98
N HIS A 25 -11.53 30.02 -20.52
CA HIS A 25 -12.11 31.19 -21.18
C HIS A 25 -11.43 31.72 -22.47
N THR A 26 -11.61 31.02 -23.60
CA THR A 26 -11.61 31.66 -24.92
C THR A 26 -12.97 31.50 -25.59
N ARG A 27 -13.94 32.36 -25.22
CA ARG A 27 -15.09 32.64 -26.09
C ARG A 27 -14.64 33.69 -27.11
N LEU A 28 -14.70 33.33 -28.39
CA LEU A 28 -14.45 34.16 -29.59
C LEU A 28 -12.97 34.46 -29.93
N LEU A 29 -12.30 33.52 -30.58
CA LEU A 29 -11.17 33.82 -31.49
C LEU A 29 -11.20 32.88 -32.72
N PRO A 30 -10.66 33.31 -33.89
CA PRO A 30 -10.95 32.72 -35.20
C PRO A 30 -10.33 31.32 -35.38
N LYS A 31 -10.83 30.59 -36.39
CA LYS A 31 -10.47 29.21 -36.80
C LYS A 31 -8.99 29.00 -37.23
N GLU A 32 -8.06 29.91 -36.96
CA GLU A 32 -6.68 29.77 -37.42
C GLU A 32 -5.79 29.07 -36.38
N GLY A 33 -5.14 28.00 -36.84
CA GLY A 33 -4.33 27.10 -36.02
C GLY A 33 -3.14 27.80 -35.38
N TRP A 34 -3.03 27.69 -34.07
CA TRP A 34 -1.86 28.15 -33.34
C TRP A 34 -0.61 27.37 -33.78
N GLY A 35 0.40 28.11 -34.27
CA GLY A 35 1.75 27.63 -34.57
C GLY A 35 2.62 27.38 -33.34
N LEU A 36 2.09 26.72 -32.29
CA LEU A 36 2.88 26.32 -31.12
C LEU A 36 4.06 25.38 -31.51
N SER A 37 3.96 24.70 -32.65
CA SER A 37 5.00 23.81 -33.19
C SER A 37 6.38 24.47 -33.30
N ARG A 38 6.48 25.77 -33.63
CA ARG A 38 7.79 26.42 -33.83
C ARG A 38 8.50 26.82 -32.53
N GLN A 39 7.78 27.10 -31.44
CA GLN A 39 8.40 27.59 -30.19
C GLN A 39 9.04 26.47 -29.36
N PHE A 40 8.61 25.22 -29.52
CA PHE A 40 9.10 24.08 -28.73
C PHE A 40 10.11 23.19 -29.49
N ALA A 41 10.35 23.44 -30.79
CA ALA A 41 11.19 22.59 -31.64
C ALA A 41 12.67 22.49 -31.19
N ASN A 42 13.18 23.44 -30.41
CA ASN A 42 14.58 23.49 -29.97
C ASN A 42 14.82 23.00 -28.53
N ILE A 43 13.78 22.53 -27.83
CA ILE A 43 13.93 22.09 -26.44
C ILE A 43 14.36 20.61 -26.45
N LYS A 44 15.62 20.36 -26.06
CA LYS A 44 16.21 19.00 -25.95
C LYS A 44 15.79 18.23 -24.68
N SER A 45 15.06 18.87 -23.77
CA SER A 45 14.62 18.24 -22.51
C SER A 45 13.24 17.60 -22.66
N PRO A 46 12.96 16.50 -21.95
CA PRO A 46 11.64 15.87 -21.97
C PRO A 46 10.58 16.85 -21.52
N LEU A 47 9.58 17.07 -22.39
CA LEU A 47 8.49 18.00 -22.13
C LEU A 47 7.41 17.31 -21.30
N THR A 48 6.89 18.05 -20.30
CA THR A 48 5.72 17.67 -19.52
C THR A 48 4.61 18.69 -19.75
N ALA A 49 3.44 18.22 -20.17
CA ALA A 49 2.28 19.07 -20.41
C ALA A 49 1.09 18.64 -19.53
N ARG A 50 0.38 19.62 -18.97
CA ARG A 50 -0.93 19.42 -18.32
C ARG A 50 -1.98 20.22 -19.06
N VAL A 51 -3.08 19.56 -19.41
CA VAL A 51 -4.21 20.14 -20.14
C VAL A 51 -5.49 19.80 -19.38
N GLY A 52 -6.16 20.83 -18.86
CA GLY A 52 -7.52 20.72 -18.36
C GLY A 52 -8.50 21.30 -19.38
N ALA A 53 -9.69 20.71 -19.51
CA ALA A 53 -10.78 21.34 -20.26
C ALA A 53 -12.00 21.56 -19.38
N ASP A 54 -12.60 22.75 -19.54
CA ASP A 54 -13.92 23.05 -19.02
C ASP A 54 -14.96 22.55 -20.04
N SER A 55 -15.41 21.29 -19.84
CA SER A 55 -16.65 20.62 -20.31
C SER A 55 -17.20 20.81 -21.74
N THR A 56 -16.58 21.57 -22.65
CA THR A 56 -17.16 21.82 -23.98
C THR A 56 -16.11 21.79 -25.11
N THR A 57 -16.13 20.67 -25.85
CA THR A 57 -15.86 20.58 -27.30
C THR A 57 -14.69 21.39 -27.86
N SER A 58 -13.46 21.05 -27.49
CA SER A 58 -12.29 21.39 -28.32
C SER A 58 -11.51 20.14 -28.72
N ARG A 59 -11.86 19.57 -29.88
CA ARG A 59 -11.01 18.66 -30.67
C ARG A 59 -9.80 19.44 -31.20
N ARG A 60 -8.89 19.89 -30.33
CA ARG A 60 -7.64 20.51 -30.75
C ARG A 60 -6.53 19.45 -30.80
N ILE A 61 -5.85 19.40 -31.95
CA ILE A 61 -4.72 18.50 -32.16
C ILE A 61 -3.49 19.10 -31.49
N LEU A 62 -3.07 18.52 -30.36
CA LEU A 62 -1.78 18.83 -29.75
C LEU A 62 -0.69 18.07 -30.50
N ARG A 63 0.02 18.75 -31.41
CA ARG A 63 1.21 18.19 -32.08
C ARG A 63 2.46 18.60 -31.31
N LEU A 64 2.86 17.79 -30.34
CA LEU A 64 4.09 17.95 -29.58
C LEU A 64 4.93 16.67 -29.75
N PRO A 65 5.76 16.57 -30.82
CA PRO A 65 6.43 15.30 -31.18
C PRO A 65 7.44 14.81 -30.14
N THR A 66 7.94 15.68 -29.26
CA THR A 66 8.91 15.39 -28.20
C THR A 66 8.29 15.27 -26.81
N LEU A 67 6.95 15.20 -26.72
CA LEU A 67 6.26 15.10 -25.44
C LEU A 67 6.34 13.67 -24.90
N GLU A 68 6.98 13.51 -23.74
CA GLU A 68 7.14 12.21 -23.07
C GLU A 68 6.07 11.95 -22.00
N ARG A 69 5.56 13.01 -21.36
CA ARG A 69 4.57 12.91 -20.29
C ARG A 69 3.40 13.87 -20.53
N LEU A 70 2.18 13.34 -20.47
CA LEU A 70 0.95 14.10 -20.68
C LEU A 70 -0.05 13.82 -19.56
N TYR A 71 -0.65 14.89 -19.02
CA TYR A 71 -1.70 14.85 -18.01
C TYR A 71 -2.94 15.52 -18.59
N LEU A 72 -4.05 14.79 -18.69
CA LEU A 72 -5.33 15.26 -19.21
C LEU A 72 -6.40 15.18 -18.12
N GLN A 73 -7.11 16.28 -17.88
CA GLN A 73 -8.20 16.34 -16.91
C GLN A 73 -9.51 16.75 -17.59
N GLY A 74 -10.54 15.91 -17.50
CA GLY A 74 -11.85 16.13 -18.09
C GLY A 74 -11.90 16.04 -19.62
N VAL A 75 -10.88 15.44 -20.24
CA VAL A 75 -10.76 15.34 -21.70
C VAL A 75 -10.57 13.89 -22.10
N SER A 76 -11.50 13.34 -22.87
CA SER A 76 -11.29 12.05 -23.54
C SER A 76 -10.14 12.18 -24.54
N PRO A 77 -9.15 11.26 -24.52
CA PRO A 77 -8.08 11.26 -25.51
C PRO A 77 -8.69 10.99 -26.90
N GLY A 78 -8.94 12.06 -27.66
CA GLY A 78 -9.33 11.94 -29.06
C GLY A 78 -8.13 11.57 -29.93
N ALA A 79 -8.31 11.63 -31.27
CA ALA A 79 -7.25 11.40 -32.25
C ALA A 79 -5.99 12.28 -32.08
N SER A 80 -6.03 13.31 -31.23
CA SER A 80 -4.94 14.24 -30.97
C SER A 80 -3.76 13.65 -30.20
N VAL A 81 -3.98 12.64 -29.35
CA VAL A 81 -2.90 12.04 -28.53
C VAL A 81 -1.99 11.12 -29.37
N GLN A 82 -2.50 10.55 -30.47
CA GLN A 82 -1.73 9.67 -31.36
C GLN A 82 -0.53 10.33 -32.05
N ALA A 83 -0.50 11.67 -32.09
CA ALA A 83 0.51 12.40 -32.86
C ALA A 83 1.90 12.42 -32.17
N SER A 84 1.99 12.10 -30.87
CA SER A 84 3.30 12.04 -30.20
C SER A 84 3.85 10.62 -30.23
N THR A 85 4.87 10.41 -31.04
CA THR A 85 5.63 9.13 -31.08
C THR A 85 6.53 8.94 -29.86
N SER A 86 6.76 9.99 -29.07
CA SER A 86 7.65 9.95 -27.89
C SER A 86 6.92 9.78 -26.57
N LEU A 87 5.58 9.74 -26.57
CA LEU A 87 4.80 9.70 -25.33
C LEU A 87 4.91 8.34 -24.63
N ARG A 88 5.47 8.33 -23.41
CA ARG A 88 5.68 7.13 -22.58
C ARG A 88 4.79 7.10 -21.34
N TYR A 89 4.38 8.26 -20.85
CA TYR A 89 3.52 8.40 -19.67
C TYR A 89 2.27 9.21 -20.00
N LEU A 90 1.11 8.65 -19.67
CA LEU A 90 -0.18 9.32 -19.83
C LEU A 90 -0.99 9.17 -18.54
N GLU A 91 -1.51 10.29 -18.06
CA GLU A 91 -2.45 10.34 -16.95
C GLU A 91 -3.74 10.99 -17.41
N LEU A 92 -4.85 10.30 -17.20
CA LEU A 92 -6.19 10.73 -17.59
C LEU A 92 -7.04 10.84 -16.35
N GLU A 93 -7.77 11.94 -16.21
CA GLU A 93 -8.74 12.16 -15.13
C GLU A 93 -10.15 12.40 -15.69
N GLY A 94 -11.15 11.71 -15.14
CA GLY A 94 -12.57 11.95 -15.43
C GLY A 94 -13.02 11.48 -16.82
N VAL A 95 -12.28 10.57 -17.46
CA VAL A 95 -12.63 10.08 -18.79
C VAL A 95 -13.70 9.00 -18.69
N THR A 96 -14.83 9.21 -19.34
CA THR A 96 -15.90 8.21 -19.48
C THR A 96 -15.94 7.65 -20.90
N GLY A 97 -16.18 6.34 -21.02
CA GLY A 97 -16.32 5.64 -22.30
C GLY A 97 -15.02 4.98 -22.78
N HIS A 98 -14.82 4.97 -24.09
CA HIS A 98 -13.75 4.19 -24.72
C HIS A 98 -12.38 4.87 -24.62
N LEU A 99 -11.35 4.10 -24.27
CA LEU A 99 -9.96 4.47 -24.48
C LEU A 99 -9.52 4.07 -25.88
N HIS A 100 -10.02 4.77 -26.90
CA HIS A 100 -9.51 4.56 -28.25
C HIS A 100 -8.18 5.29 -28.44
N HIS A 101 -7.34 4.75 -29.33
CA HIS A 101 -6.23 5.50 -29.90
C HIS A 101 -5.11 5.90 -28.92
N LEU A 102 -4.85 5.08 -27.88
CA LEU A 102 -3.67 5.26 -27.05
C LEU A 102 -2.38 5.06 -27.86
N PRO A 103 -1.30 5.82 -27.61
CA PRO A 103 -0.02 5.63 -28.31
C PRO A 103 0.54 4.22 -28.09
N HIS A 104 0.96 3.55 -29.17
CA HIS A 104 1.47 2.18 -29.11
C HIS A 104 2.74 2.01 -28.25
N HIS A 105 3.49 3.08 -28.02
CA HIS A 105 4.73 3.12 -27.23
C HIS A 105 4.52 3.53 -25.77
N LEU A 106 3.27 3.65 -25.33
CA LEU A 106 2.98 4.06 -23.96
C LEU A 106 3.42 2.98 -22.97
N GLU A 107 4.26 3.35 -22.00
CA GLU A 107 4.82 2.44 -20.99
C GLU A 107 4.04 2.53 -19.67
N THR A 108 3.49 3.71 -19.34
CA THR A 108 2.72 3.96 -18.12
C THR A 108 1.42 4.68 -18.43
N LEU A 109 0.31 4.13 -17.92
CA LEU A 109 -1.03 4.71 -18.00
C LEU A 109 -1.62 4.82 -16.60
N LYS A 110 -2.05 6.03 -16.23
CA LYS A 110 -2.81 6.29 -15.01
C LYS A 110 -4.20 6.79 -15.35
N LEU A 111 -5.21 6.21 -14.71
CA LEU A 111 -6.61 6.52 -14.91
C LEU A 111 -7.22 6.94 -13.57
N PHE A 112 -7.53 8.21 -13.39
CA PHE A 112 -8.15 8.74 -12.18
C PHE A 112 -9.61 9.06 -12.45
N ARG A 113 -10.55 8.46 -11.72
CA ARG A 113 -11.99 8.68 -11.93
C ARG A 113 -12.46 8.45 -13.35
N CYS A 114 -11.86 7.47 -14.02
CA CYS A 114 -12.24 7.08 -15.37
C CYS A 114 -13.19 5.86 -15.33
N SER A 115 -14.16 5.83 -16.24
CA SER A 115 -15.05 4.69 -16.42
C SER A 115 -14.76 4.06 -17.79
N VAL A 116 -14.05 2.94 -17.78
CA VAL A 116 -13.60 2.18 -18.95
C VAL A 116 -14.34 0.85 -18.96
N THR A 117 -15.60 0.90 -19.39
CA THR A 117 -16.51 -0.26 -19.35
C THR A 117 -16.57 -1.04 -20.66
N ASP A 118 -16.06 -0.47 -21.74
CA ASP A 118 -16.21 -1.06 -23.08
C ASP A 118 -15.09 -2.05 -23.42
N ASP A 119 -15.50 -3.18 -23.99
CA ASP A 119 -14.71 -4.36 -24.34
C ASP A 119 -13.79 -4.16 -25.56
N ARG A 120 -13.96 -3.07 -26.31
CA ARG A 120 -13.10 -2.68 -27.45
C ARG A 120 -11.92 -1.82 -27.01
N SER A 121 -11.86 -1.41 -25.75
CA SER A 121 -10.72 -0.68 -25.20
C SER A 121 -9.50 -1.60 -25.21
N THR A 122 -8.52 -1.28 -26.05
CA THR A 122 -7.27 -2.03 -26.17
C THR A 122 -6.15 -1.22 -25.55
N PHE A 123 -5.40 -1.84 -24.64
CA PHE A 123 -4.21 -1.22 -24.08
C PHE A 123 -3.03 -1.33 -25.04
N PRO A 124 -2.10 -0.36 -25.01
CA PRO A 124 -0.86 -0.42 -25.78
C PRO A 124 -0.06 -1.69 -25.46
N PRO A 125 0.53 -2.35 -26.48
CA PRO A 125 1.27 -3.61 -26.29
C PRO A 125 2.61 -3.44 -25.56
N GLN A 126 3.06 -2.20 -25.33
CA GLN A 126 4.27 -1.87 -24.56
C GLN A 126 3.95 -1.39 -23.14
N LEU A 127 2.67 -1.39 -22.73
CA LEU A 127 2.27 -0.90 -21.43
C LEU A 127 2.81 -1.81 -20.32
N ARG A 128 3.61 -1.23 -19.43
CA ARG A 128 4.27 -1.92 -18.31
C ARG A 128 3.59 -1.64 -16.98
N LYS A 129 3.03 -0.44 -16.83
CA LYS A 129 2.34 -0.02 -15.60
C LYS A 129 0.95 0.53 -15.93
N LEU A 130 -0.07 -0.04 -15.29
CA LEU A 130 -1.43 0.44 -15.32
C LEU A 130 -1.88 0.74 -13.89
N SER A 131 -2.31 1.97 -13.65
CA SER A 131 -2.87 2.39 -12.36
C SER A 131 -4.25 2.99 -12.59
N VAL A 132 -5.24 2.50 -11.86
CA VAL A 132 -6.64 2.91 -11.94
C VAL A 132 -7.08 3.30 -10.54
N THR A 133 -7.57 4.52 -10.39
CA THR A 133 -7.97 5.04 -9.08
C THR A 133 -9.33 5.71 -9.19
N GLY A 134 -10.32 5.29 -8.41
CA GLY A 134 -11.59 6.01 -8.29
C GLY A 134 -12.56 5.86 -9.46
N GLY A 135 -12.56 4.74 -10.19
CA GLY A 135 -13.25 4.57 -11.47
C GLY A 135 -13.98 3.23 -11.64
N THR A 136 -14.39 2.91 -12.88
CA THR A 136 -15.02 1.61 -13.21
C THR A 136 -14.23 0.89 -14.30
N LEU A 137 -13.90 -0.38 -14.06
CA LEU A 137 -13.34 -1.27 -15.08
C LEU A 137 -14.40 -2.26 -15.55
N GLY A 138 -14.55 -2.37 -16.87
CA GLY A 138 -15.50 -3.28 -17.50
C GLY A 138 -15.10 -4.75 -17.38
N PRO A 139 -16.07 -5.67 -17.57
CA PRO A 139 -15.90 -7.10 -17.30
C PRO A 139 -14.90 -7.79 -18.22
N ARG A 140 -14.78 -7.27 -19.45
CA ARG A 140 -14.01 -7.89 -20.54
C ARG A 140 -12.67 -7.22 -20.76
N LEU A 141 -12.17 -6.52 -19.76
CA LEU A 141 -10.91 -5.81 -19.85
C LEU A 141 -9.77 -6.81 -20.10
N THR A 142 -9.16 -6.74 -21.28
CA THR A 142 -8.00 -7.57 -21.60
C THR A 142 -6.72 -6.83 -21.25
N LEU A 143 -5.96 -7.35 -20.31
CA LEU A 143 -4.68 -6.76 -19.90
C LEU A 143 -3.57 -7.08 -20.93
N PRO A 144 -2.66 -6.13 -21.22
CA PRO A 144 -1.58 -6.37 -22.17
C PRO A 144 -0.54 -7.33 -21.59
N GLN A 145 0.02 -8.22 -22.42
CA GLN A 145 0.98 -9.23 -21.97
C GLN A 145 2.31 -8.65 -21.45
N SER A 146 2.61 -7.39 -21.80
CA SER A 146 3.77 -6.63 -21.31
C SER A 146 3.61 -6.06 -19.90
N LEU A 147 2.43 -6.15 -19.29
CA LEU A 147 2.14 -5.50 -18.03
C LEU A 147 2.95 -6.14 -16.88
N GLU A 148 3.71 -5.32 -16.17
CA GLU A 148 4.55 -5.72 -15.04
C GLU A 148 3.92 -5.25 -13.70
N GLU A 149 3.17 -4.14 -13.70
CA GLU A 149 2.53 -3.56 -12.53
C GLU A 149 1.06 -3.21 -12.81
N LEU A 150 0.15 -3.70 -11.96
CA LEU A 150 -1.27 -3.35 -11.97
C LEU A 150 -1.68 -2.84 -10.59
N GLU A 151 -2.29 -1.65 -10.56
CA GLU A 151 -2.81 -1.03 -9.35
C GLU A 151 -4.25 -0.59 -9.60
N CYS A 152 -5.18 -1.08 -8.80
CA CYS A 152 -6.58 -0.68 -8.81
C CYS A 152 -6.96 -0.27 -7.38
N CYS A 153 -7.23 1.02 -7.18
CA CYS A 153 -7.60 1.59 -5.89
C CYS A 153 -8.97 2.27 -5.99
N VAL A 154 -9.88 2.04 -5.06
CA VAL A 154 -11.20 2.69 -5.04
C VAL A 154 -11.95 2.49 -6.38
N CYS A 155 -11.88 1.29 -6.95
CA CYS A 155 -12.51 1.00 -8.23
C CYS A 155 -13.77 0.18 -8.04
N SER A 156 -14.82 0.49 -8.80
CA SER A 156 -15.91 -0.44 -9.01
C SER A 156 -15.54 -1.38 -10.16
N CYS A 157 -15.75 -2.67 -9.97
CA CYS A 157 -15.59 -3.64 -11.03
C CYS A 157 -16.92 -4.31 -11.30
N ASP A 158 -17.39 -4.17 -12.53
CA ASP A 158 -18.43 -5.01 -13.10
C ASP A 158 -17.73 -6.17 -13.78
N PHE A 159 -17.34 -7.21 -13.05
CA PHE A 159 -16.81 -8.42 -13.69
C PHE A 159 -17.93 -9.39 -14.04
N GLU A 160 -17.79 -10.13 -15.13
CA GLU A 160 -18.77 -11.13 -15.53
C GLU A 160 -18.86 -12.24 -14.47
N CYS A 161 -20.08 -12.53 -14.02
CA CYS A 161 -20.35 -13.65 -13.12
C CYS A 161 -20.26 -14.96 -13.90
N ALA A 162 -19.20 -15.75 -13.67
CA ALA A 162 -19.01 -16.98 -14.43
C ALA A 162 -20.11 -18.03 -14.15
N HIS A 163 -20.68 -18.05 -12.94
CA HIS A 163 -21.72 -19.01 -12.53
C HIS A 163 -22.65 -18.46 -11.42
N GLY A 164 -23.12 -17.21 -11.57
CA GLY A 164 -24.21 -16.65 -10.74
C GLY A 164 -23.80 -16.06 -9.38
N THR A 165 -22.63 -16.36 -8.84
CA THR A 165 -22.16 -15.76 -7.56
C THR A 165 -20.68 -15.39 -7.51
N VAL A 166 -19.84 -15.97 -8.39
CA VAL A 166 -18.40 -15.71 -8.41
C VAL A 166 -18.04 -14.82 -9.58
N GLN A 167 -17.53 -13.64 -9.28
CA GLN A 167 -16.94 -12.73 -10.26
C GLN A 167 -15.53 -13.19 -10.62
N GLN A 168 -15.22 -13.24 -11.91
CA GLN A 168 -13.88 -13.59 -12.38
C GLN A 168 -13.07 -12.35 -12.72
N PHE A 169 -11.93 -12.18 -12.04
CA PHE A 169 -10.99 -11.11 -12.38
C PHE A 169 -10.34 -11.38 -13.75
N PRO A 170 -9.98 -10.34 -14.52
CA PRO A 170 -9.26 -10.48 -15.77
C PRO A 170 -8.03 -11.37 -15.64
N LEU A 171 -7.78 -12.18 -16.68
CA LEU A 171 -6.61 -13.04 -16.71
C LEU A 171 -5.35 -12.19 -16.55
N LEU A 172 -4.58 -12.47 -15.49
CA LEU A 172 -3.36 -11.74 -15.18
C LEU A 172 -2.24 -12.12 -16.17
N PRO A 173 -1.52 -11.14 -16.74
CA PRO A 173 -0.38 -11.40 -17.62
C PRO A 173 0.71 -12.22 -16.94
N ALA A 174 1.33 -13.15 -17.67
CA ALA A 174 2.36 -14.04 -17.11
C ALA A 174 3.60 -13.28 -16.57
N GLY A 175 3.87 -12.09 -17.09
CA GLY A 175 4.96 -11.21 -16.68
C GLY A 175 4.64 -10.28 -15.50
N LEU A 176 3.41 -10.30 -14.96
CA LEU A 176 3.00 -9.39 -13.89
C LEU A 176 3.80 -9.65 -12.61
N ARG A 177 4.42 -8.59 -12.07
CA ARG A 177 5.29 -8.62 -10.89
C ARG A 177 4.62 -8.04 -9.65
N SER A 178 3.75 -7.05 -9.83
CA SER A 178 3.06 -6.38 -8.72
C SER A 178 1.57 -6.25 -9.03
N LEU A 179 0.73 -6.70 -8.10
CA LEU A 179 -0.71 -6.50 -8.12
C LEU A 179 -1.15 -5.81 -6.83
N VAL A 180 -1.83 -4.68 -6.97
CA VAL A 180 -2.45 -3.93 -5.87
C VAL A 180 -3.92 -3.79 -6.17
N LEU A 181 -4.77 -4.33 -5.30
CA LEU A 181 -6.21 -4.15 -5.32
C LEU A 181 -6.62 -3.62 -3.94
N GLU A 182 -7.13 -2.40 -3.89
CA GLU A 182 -7.47 -1.68 -2.66
C GLU A 182 -8.83 -0.99 -2.81
N ASP A 183 -9.66 -1.01 -1.78
CA ASP A 183 -10.96 -0.32 -1.77
C ASP A 183 -11.86 -0.71 -2.96
N MET A 184 -11.81 -1.98 -3.36
CA MET A 184 -12.56 -2.45 -4.52
C MET A 184 -14.03 -2.67 -4.15
N THR A 185 -14.92 -1.99 -4.87
CA THR A 185 -16.37 -2.18 -4.71
C THR A 185 -16.87 -3.15 -5.77
N LEU A 186 -17.44 -4.27 -5.33
CA LEU A 186 -18.12 -5.21 -6.22
C LEU A 186 -19.61 -4.91 -6.23
N LEU A 187 -20.20 -4.89 -7.42
CA LEU A 187 -21.61 -4.56 -7.57
C LEU A 187 -22.52 -5.71 -7.14
N GLU A 188 -22.16 -6.97 -7.42
CA GLU A 188 -22.95 -8.16 -7.08
C GLU A 188 -22.06 -9.40 -6.90
N GLY A 189 -22.15 -10.09 -5.76
CA GLY A 189 -21.49 -11.39 -5.53
C GLY A 189 -20.71 -11.49 -4.23
N ASP A 190 -20.77 -12.66 -3.62
CA ASP A 190 -20.10 -12.96 -2.35
C ASP A 190 -18.62 -13.33 -2.55
N ALA A 191 -18.16 -13.51 -3.80
CA ALA A 191 -16.80 -13.95 -4.07
C ALA A 191 -16.16 -13.43 -5.37
N ILE A 192 -14.85 -13.17 -5.30
CA ILE A 192 -13.98 -12.90 -6.47
C ILE A 192 -13.00 -14.05 -6.64
N SER A 193 -12.81 -14.51 -7.88
CA SER A 193 -11.69 -15.37 -8.25
C SER A 193 -10.63 -14.57 -9.02
N LEU A 194 -9.40 -14.49 -8.51
CA LEU A 194 -8.23 -14.00 -9.28
C LEU A 194 -7.61 -15.10 -10.17
N GLY A 195 -8.09 -16.34 -10.06
CA GLY A 195 -7.50 -17.50 -10.72
C GLY A 195 -6.09 -17.82 -10.21
N ASN A 196 -5.22 -18.24 -11.13
CA ASN A 196 -3.82 -18.54 -10.82
C ASN A 196 -3.00 -17.26 -10.86
N LEU A 197 -2.24 -16.99 -9.79
CA LEU A 197 -1.29 -15.89 -9.80
C LEU A 197 -0.14 -16.19 -10.77
N PRO A 198 0.35 -15.21 -11.55
CA PRO A 198 1.51 -15.35 -12.40
C PRO A 198 2.78 -15.81 -11.63
N PRO A 199 3.61 -16.70 -12.19
CA PRO A 199 4.81 -17.19 -11.51
C PRO A 199 5.86 -16.10 -11.27
N ALA A 200 5.85 -15.05 -12.09
CA ALA A 200 6.74 -13.89 -11.97
C ALA A 200 6.32 -12.90 -10.87
N MET A 201 5.14 -13.08 -10.25
CA MET A 201 4.62 -12.17 -9.23
C MET A 201 5.54 -12.11 -8.01
N GLN A 202 5.87 -10.90 -7.57
CA GLN A 202 6.77 -10.62 -6.44
C GLN A 202 6.03 -9.95 -5.29
N SER A 203 5.01 -9.15 -5.60
CA SER A 203 4.20 -8.42 -4.63
C SER A 203 2.71 -8.58 -4.92
N LEU A 204 1.95 -8.91 -3.89
CA LEU A 204 0.49 -8.96 -3.91
C LEU A 204 -0.05 -8.14 -2.75
N TYR A 205 -0.93 -7.19 -3.05
CA TYR A 205 -1.62 -6.37 -2.05
C TYR A 205 -3.12 -6.42 -2.33
N LEU A 206 -3.87 -6.96 -1.39
CA LEU A 206 -5.33 -7.10 -1.43
C LEU A 206 -5.84 -6.49 -0.13
N ASN A 207 -6.58 -5.38 -0.17
CA ASN A 207 -7.04 -4.69 1.04
C ASN A 207 -8.41 -4.06 0.83
N ASP A 208 -9.18 -3.93 1.91
CA ASP A 208 -10.40 -3.13 1.98
C ASP A 208 -11.44 -3.45 0.89
N PHE A 209 -11.79 -4.73 0.76
CA PHE A 209 -12.95 -5.12 -0.05
C PHE A 209 -14.20 -5.05 0.82
N ASN A 210 -15.39 -5.14 0.22
CA ASN A 210 -16.62 -5.28 1.00
C ASN A 210 -16.48 -6.45 1.99
N THR A 211 -16.90 -6.25 3.25
CA THR A 211 -16.57 -7.15 4.38
C THR A 211 -17.04 -8.59 4.18
N ASP A 212 -18.04 -8.78 3.33
CA ASP A 212 -18.66 -10.07 3.05
C ASP A 212 -18.05 -10.76 1.82
N THR A 213 -17.17 -10.09 1.08
CA THR A 213 -16.53 -10.64 -0.12
C THR A 213 -15.41 -11.61 0.25
N THR A 214 -15.54 -12.85 -0.21
CA THR A 214 -14.49 -13.87 -0.13
C THR A 214 -13.66 -13.89 -1.40
N MET A 215 -12.35 -13.69 -1.31
CA MET A 215 -11.46 -13.79 -2.45
C MET A 215 -10.83 -15.18 -2.57
N TRP A 216 -10.72 -15.67 -3.80
CA TRP A 216 -10.13 -16.97 -4.14
C TRP A 216 -9.01 -16.76 -5.14
N PHE A 217 -7.84 -17.34 -4.85
CA PHE A 217 -6.72 -17.38 -5.78
C PHE A 217 -5.82 -18.56 -5.46
N ALA A 218 -5.08 -19.03 -6.46
CA ALA A 218 -4.09 -20.07 -6.29
C ALA A 218 -2.68 -19.48 -6.46
N ILE A 219 -1.81 -19.76 -5.48
CA ILE A 219 -0.39 -19.42 -5.55
C ILE A 219 0.33 -20.60 -6.21
N PRO A 220 0.99 -20.42 -7.37
CA PRO A 220 1.71 -21.52 -8.00
C PRO A 220 2.91 -21.96 -7.15
N PRO A 221 3.29 -23.26 -7.16
CA PRO A 221 4.43 -23.76 -6.37
C PRO A 221 5.76 -23.06 -6.67
N GLN A 222 5.93 -22.59 -7.90
CA GLN A 222 7.12 -21.88 -8.38
C GLN A 222 7.00 -20.35 -8.25
N SER A 223 6.10 -19.86 -7.41
CA SER A 223 5.85 -18.43 -7.26
C SER A 223 7.08 -17.68 -6.77
N SER A 224 7.36 -16.55 -7.41
CA SER A 224 8.40 -15.59 -7.00
C SER A 224 7.94 -14.63 -5.89
N LEU A 225 6.78 -14.88 -5.28
CA LEU A 225 6.14 -13.94 -4.35
C LEU A 225 6.98 -13.76 -3.09
N ARG A 226 7.37 -12.52 -2.81
CA ARG A 226 8.21 -12.14 -1.66
C ARG A 226 7.44 -11.34 -0.62
N SER A 227 6.45 -10.58 -1.06
CA SER A 227 5.62 -9.73 -0.20
C SER A 227 4.15 -9.98 -0.50
N MET A 228 3.37 -10.19 0.55
CA MET A 228 1.95 -10.40 0.46
C MET A 228 1.24 -9.59 1.53
N ARG A 229 0.20 -8.86 1.13
CA ARG A 229 -0.74 -8.22 2.04
C ARG A 229 -2.16 -8.64 1.71
N ILE A 230 -2.88 -9.13 2.70
CA ILE A 230 -4.24 -9.63 2.59
C ILE A 230 -5.05 -9.05 3.76
N GLY A 231 -5.77 -7.97 3.52
CA GLY A 231 -6.77 -7.41 4.43
C GLY A 231 -8.19 -7.79 4.03
N VAL A 232 -8.36 -8.99 3.45
CA VAL A 232 -9.66 -9.50 3.00
C VAL A 232 -9.87 -10.93 3.42
N ASN A 233 -11.13 -11.34 3.49
CA ASN A 233 -11.48 -12.74 3.70
C ASN A 233 -11.03 -13.56 2.47
N VAL A 234 -10.10 -14.48 2.67
CA VAL A 234 -9.62 -15.37 1.60
C VAL A 234 -10.18 -16.76 1.84
N GLY A 235 -10.86 -17.28 0.83
CA GLY A 235 -11.49 -18.60 0.88
C GLY A 235 -10.46 -19.72 0.86
N GLY A 236 -10.52 -20.59 1.88
CA GLY A 236 -9.84 -21.88 1.91
C GLY A 236 -8.41 -21.88 2.47
N PRO A 237 -7.82 -23.08 2.65
CA PRO A 237 -6.43 -23.21 3.08
C PRO A 237 -5.50 -22.79 1.93
N TYR A 238 -4.85 -21.64 2.05
CA TYR A 238 -3.78 -21.24 1.12
C TYR A 238 -2.41 -21.64 1.68
N LEU A 239 -1.61 -22.27 0.83
CA LEU A 239 -0.21 -22.56 1.11
C LEU A 239 0.61 -21.31 0.81
N LEU A 240 1.42 -20.87 1.77
CA LEU A 240 2.34 -19.77 1.55
C LEU A 240 3.54 -20.25 0.73
N PRO A 241 4.01 -19.48 -0.26
CA PRO A 241 5.13 -19.87 -1.09
C PRO A 241 6.43 -19.85 -0.27
N HIS A 242 7.33 -20.80 -0.52
CA HIS A 242 8.58 -20.95 0.24
C HIS A 242 9.48 -19.70 0.19
N GLY A 243 9.36 -18.88 -0.85
CA GLY A 243 10.11 -17.63 -1.02
C GLY A 243 9.52 -16.40 -0.32
N LEU A 244 8.37 -16.53 0.35
CA LEU A 244 7.69 -15.41 1.00
C LEU A 244 8.51 -14.89 2.18
N ARG A 245 8.77 -13.58 2.19
CA ARG A 245 9.55 -12.90 3.24
C ARG A 245 8.68 -12.01 4.12
N LYS A 246 7.62 -11.45 3.57
CA LYS A 246 6.70 -10.53 4.26
C LYS A 246 5.25 -10.93 4.05
N LEU A 247 4.50 -10.99 5.14
CA LEU A 247 3.04 -11.22 5.18
C LEU A 247 2.41 -10.19 6.12
N ASP A 248 1.48 -9.39 5.61
CA ASP A 248 0.54 -8.59 6.38
C ASP A 248 -0.85 -9.19 6.15
N ILE A 249 -1.46 -9.75 7.19
CA ILE A 249 -2.71 -10.50 7.02
C ILE A 249 -3.74 -10.21 8.12
N ASP A 250 -4.99 -10.05 7.71
CA ASP A 250 -6.16 -10.23 8.56
C ASP A 250 -6.78 -11.60 8.22
N PRO A 251 -6.70 -12.60 9.11
CA PRO A 251 -7.21 -13.93 8.81
C PRO A 251 -8.73 -14.03 9.00
N HIS A 252 -9.42 -12.97 9.44
CA HIS A 252 -10.88 -12.95 9.62
C HIS A 252 -11.45 -14.14 10.41
N GLY A 253 -10.73 -14.58 11.44
CA GLY A 253 -11.15 -15.71 12.29
C GLY A 253 -10.79 -17.09 11.74
N HIS A 254 -9.95 -17.19 10.69
CA HIS A 254 -9.32 -18.45 10.28
C HIS A 254 -7.95 -18.65 10.96
N PRO A 255 -7.49 -19.89 11.17
CA PRO A 255 -6.13 -20.15 11.61
C PRO A 255 -5.14 -19.75 10.51
N LEU A 256 -3.98 -19.20 10.90
CA LEU A 256 -2.93 -18.89 9.95
C LEU A 256 -2.28 -20.17 9.41
N PRO A 257 -1.95 -20.23 8.12
CA PRO A 257 -1.21 -21.36 7.55
C PRO A 257 0.21 -21.43 8.11
N GLN A 258 0.84 -22.60 7.96
CA GLN A 258 2.24 -22.76 8.32
C GLN A 258 3.12 -21.77 7.55
N LEU A 259 3.99 -21.10 8.29
CA LEU A 259 4.86 -20.04 7.75
C LEU A 259 6.16 -20.65 7.19
N PRO A 260 6.65 -20.18 6.04
CA PRO A 260 7.84 -20.75 5.42
C PRO A 260 9.12 -20.42 6.21
N ALA A 261 10.14 -21.27 6.12
CA ALA A 261 11.36 -21.15 6.92
C ALA A 261 12.17 -19.86 6.66
N GLY A 262 12.04 -19.25 5.47
CA GLY A 262 12.76 -18.01 5.09
C GLY A 262 12.02 -16.71 5.43
N PHE A 263 10.95 -16.80 6.22
CA PHE A 263 10.05 -15.69 6.49
C PHE A 263 10.65 -14.68 7.47
N GLU A 264 10.58 -13.38 7.16
CA GLU A 264 11.31 -12.31 7.87
C GLU A 264 10.38 -11.37 8.67
N GLU A 265 9.23 -10.98 8.10
CA GLU A 265 8.33 -9.96 8.64
C GLU A 265 6.87 -10.43 8.68
N LEU A 266 6.30 -10.59 9.88
CA LEU A 266 4.88 -10.93 10.05
C LEU A 266 4.11 -9.75 10.64
N GLU A 267 3.07 -9.30 9.95
CA GLU A 267 1.99 -8.48 10.52
C GLU A 267 0.69 -9.28 10.48
N VAL A 268 0.04 -9.42 11.63
CA VAL A 268 -1.23 -10.13 11.76
C VAL A 268 -2.20 -9.24 12.50
N LYS A 269 -3.42 -9.11 11.99
CA LYS A 269 -4.52 -8.32 12.57
C LYS A 269 -5.65 -9.25 12.99
N GLY A 270 -6.27 -9.02 14.14
CA GLY A 270 -7.51 -9.71 14.52
C GLY A 270 -7.42 -11.23 14.67
N CYS A 271 -6.23 -11.82 14.82
CA CYS A 271 -6.10 -13.28 14.92
C CYS A 271 -6.52 -13.79 16.29
N ARG A 272 -7.58 -14.60 16.29
CA ARG A 272 -8.15 -15.23 17.50
C ARG A 272 -7.73 -16.69 17.69
N HIS A 273 -6.94 -17.22 16.76
CA HIS A 273 -6.41 -18.58 16.82
C HIS A 273 -4.96 -18.56 17.30
N PRO A 274 -4.47 -19.65 17.91
CA PRO A 274 -3.06 -19.82 18.17
C PRO A 274 -2.24 -19.60 16.90
N LEU A 275 -1.19 -18.80 17.01
CA LEU A 275 -0.27 -18.60 15.89
C LEU A 275 0.46 -19.93 15.60
N PRO A 276 0.70 -20.27 14.32
CA PRO A 276 1.55 -21.40 13.96
C PRO A 276 2.98 -21.16 14.45
N ALA A 277 3.77 -22.23 14.59
CA ALA A 277 5.17 -22.11 14.99
C ALA A 277 5.90 -21.07 14.13
N LEU A 278 6.52 -20.09 14.79
CA LEU A 278 7.21 -18.99 14.14
C LEU A 278 8.63 -19.46 13.74
N PRO A 279 9.07 -19.27 12.49
CA PRO A 279 10.40 -19.70 12.07
C PRO A 279 11.50 -18.86 12.75
N PRO A 280 12.69 -19.45 13.00
CA PRO A 280 13.74 -18.83 13.79
C PRO A 280 14.38 -17.61 13.12
N THR A 281 14.27 -17.47 11.79
CA THR A 281 14.86 -16.35 11.02
C THR A 281 14.10 -15.04 11.15
N ARG A 282 12.97 -15.02 11.84
CA ARG A 282 12.07 -13.88 11.90
C ARG A 282 12.71 -12.69 12.60
N ARG A 283 12.62 -11.51 11.98
CA ARG A 283 13.19 -10.27 12.51
C ARG A 283 12.13 -9.34 13.08
N TYR A 284 10.94 -9.35 12.50
CA TYR A 284 9.84 -8.45 12.83
C TYR A 284 8.54 -9.22 13.05
N LEU A 285 7.87 -8.95 14.17
CA LEU A 285 6.54 -9.46 14.48
C LEU A 285 5.65 -8.31 14.95
N HIS A 286 4.53 -8.12 14.28
CA HIS A 286 3.50 -7.16 14.63
C HIS A 286 2.16 -7.88 14.76
N LEU A 287 1.62 -7.92 15.97
CA LEU A 287 0.32 -8.51 16.24
C LEU A 287 -0.63 -7.40 16.67
N ARG A 288 -1.69 -7.18 15.91
CA ARG A 288 -2.78 -6.23 16.22
C ARG A 288 -4.00 -7.00 16.70
N GLU A 289 -4.66 -6.43 17.69
CA GLU A 289 -5.80 -7.03 18.39
C GLU A 289 -5.46 -8.41 18.99
N PHE A 290 -4.22 -8.57 19.45
CA PHE A 290 -3.72 -9.84 19.95
C PHE A 290 -4.38 -10.25 21.28
N ASP A 291 -4.80 -11.51 21.39
CA ASP A 291 -5.29 -12.08 22.65
C ASP A 291 -4.12 -12.59 23.50
N PHE A 292 -3.84 -11.90 24.60
CA PHE A 292 -2.77 -12.26 25.54
C PHE A 292 -3.10 -13.50 26.40
N GLY A 293 -4.27 -14.10 26.23
CA GLY A 293 -4.61 -15.40 26.82
C GLY A 293 -3.94 -16.57 26.09
N GLN A 294 -3.41 -16.36 24.89
CA GLN A 294 -2.74 -17.40 24.13
C GLN A 294 -1.27 -17.54 24.51
N ASP A 295 -0.80 -18.79 24.61
CA ASP A 295 0.62 -19.09 24.72
C ASP A 295 1.33 -18.73 23.41
N LEU A 296 2.14 -17.68 23.45
CA LEU A 296 2.93 -17.22 22.31
C LEU A 296 4.41 -17.47 22.55
N GLU A 297 4.95 -18.45 21.83
CA GLU A 297 6.39 -18.69 21.76
C GLU A 297 7.03 -17.76 20.71
N LEU A 298 7.96 -16.92 21.16
CA LEU A 298 8.67 -15.98 20.31
C LEU A 298 9.99 -16.60 19.80
N PRO A 299 10.33 -16.46 18.51
CA PRO A 299 11.57 -17.05 17.98
C PRO A 299 12.80 -16.29 18.47
N GLU A 300 13.88 -17.02 18.74
CA GLU A 300 15.17 -16.46 19.22
C GLU A 300 15.76 -15.37 18.31
N GLY A 301 15.49 -15.41 17.00
CA GLY A 301 15.94 -14.42 16.04
C GLY A 301 15.20 -13.08 16.08
N LEU A 302 14.11 -12.95 16.86
CA LEU A 302 13.22 -11.79 16.84
C LEU A 302 13.93 -10.52 17.35
N ARG A 303 13.93 -9.47 16.53
CA ARG A 303 14.60 -8.19 16.86
C ARG A 303 13.62 -7.09 17.25
N LYS A 304 12.44 -7.11 16.65
CA LYS A 304 11.40 -6.10 16.88
C LYS A 304 10.04 -6.77 17.07
N LEU A 305 9.39 -6.43 18.18
CA LEU A 305 8.08 -6.93 18.56
C LEU A 305 7.12 -5.76 18.78
N LEU A 306 6.04 -5.73 18.00
CA LEU A 306 4.92 -4.82 18.15
C LEU A 306 3.70 -5.62 18.57
N LEU A 307 3.15 -5.31 19.74
CA LEU A 307 1.92 -5.92 20.25
C LEU A 307 0.90 -4.80 20.47
N ARG A 308 -0.20 -4.83 19.73
CA ARG A 308 -1.33 -3.93 19.94
C ARG A 308 -2.55 -4.78 20.29
N SER A 309 -3.26 -4.40 21.35
CA SER A 309 -4.45 -5.09 21.80
C SER A 309 -5.43 -4.10 22.44
N THR A 310 -6.63 -4.59 22.74
CA THR A 310 -7.65 -3.86 23.49
C THR A 310 -7.81 -4.50 24.87
N LYS A 311 -8.27 -3.75 25.87
CA LYS A 311 -8.49 -4.30 27.22
C LYS A 311 -9.49 -5.46 27.24
N ARG A 312 -10.50 -5.49 26.36
CA ARG A 312 -11.41 -6.64 26.17
C ARG A 312 -10.68 -7.95 25.84
N ASN A 313 -9.52 -7.89 25.21
CA ASN A 313 -8.71 -9.06 24.85
C ASN A 313 -7.74 -9.47 25.97
N LEU A 314 -7.86 -8.90 27.17
CA LEU A 314 -7.12 -9.31 28.35
C LEU A 314 -8.03 -10.13 29.28
N SER A 315 -7.69 -11.41 29.46
CA SER A 315 -8.28 -12.25 30.50
C SER A 315 -7.54 -12.09 31.83
N ALA A 316 -8.20 -12.47 32.93
CA ALA A 316 -7.59 -12.46 34.24
C ALA A 316 -6.36 -13.40 34.25
N GLY A 317 -5.18 -12.85 34.49
CA GLY A 317 -3.93 -13.61 34.51
C GLY A 317 -3.14 -13.63 33.20
N CYS A 318 -3.56 -12.87 32.17
CA CYS A 318 -2.75 -12.65 30.97
C CYS A 318 -1.31 -12.25 31.32
N ARG A 319 -0.35 -12.89 30.65
CA ARG A 319 1.08 -12.63 30.83
C ARG A 319 1.68 -12.20 29.50
N MET A 320 2.64 -11.29 29.58
CA MET A 320 3.50 -11.01 28.43
C MET A 320 4.25 -12.31 28.07
N PRO A 321 4.38 -12.68 26.79
CA PRO A 321 5.23 -13.78 26.37
C PRO A 321 6.67 -13.58 26.84
N ALA A 322 7.40 -14.68 27.04
CA ALA A 322 8.82 -14.63 27.34
C ALA A 322 9.56 -13.93 26.19
N LEU A 323 10.25 -12.84 26.50
CA LEU A 323 10.94 -12.02 25.50
C LEU A 323 12.30 -12.62 25.16
N PRO A 324 12.65 -12.82 23.87
CA PRO A 324 13.95 -13.33 23.47
C PRO A 324 15.10 -12.41 23.91
N ALA A 325 16.24 -12.98 24.29
CA ALA A 325 17.40 -12.23 24.79
C ALA A 325 17.96 -11.21 23.77
N HIS A 326 17.70 -11.45 22.49
CA HIS A 326 18.16 -10.67 21.35
C HIS A 326 17.20 -9.56 20.89
N LEU A 327 16.04 -9.44 21.53
CA LEU A 327 15.03 -8.44 21.20
C LEU A 327 15.57 -7.02 21.51
N SER A 328 15.56 -6.17 20.49
CA SER A 328 16.08 -4.80 20.55
C SER A 328 15.00 -3.74 20.65
N GLN A 329 13.78 -4.06 20.20
CA GLN A 329 12.65 -3.13 20.20
C GLN A 329 11.38 -3.84 20.67
N LEU A 330 10.73 -3.27 21.67
CA LEU A 330 9.42 -3.69 22.15
C LEU A 330 8.49 -2.49 22.15
N VAL A 331 7.40 -2.60 21.42
CA VAL A 331 6.28 -1.65 21.45
C VAL A 331 5.05 -2.44 21.84
N CYS A 332 4.46 -2.11 22.99
CA CYS A 332 3.24 -2.75 23.45
C CYS A 332 2.19 -1.70 23.80
N TRP A 333 1.04 -1.79 23.16
CA TRP A 333 -0.08 -0.89 23.35
C TRP A 333 -1.34 -1.70 23.68
N VAL A 334 -1.88 -1.49 24.87
CA VAL A 334 -3.22 -1.93 25.26
C VAL A 334 -4.15 -0.71 25.30
N GLU A 335 -5.12 -0.67 24.40
CA GLU A 335 -6.13 0.39 24.30
C GLU A 335 -7.21 0.22 25.35
N ASP A 336 -7.56 1.32 26.03
CA ASP A 336 -8.68 1.38 26.96
C ASP A 336 -9.99 1.54 26.19
N ASP A 337 -10.88 0.57 26.32
CA ASP A 337 -12.21 0.57 25.70
C ASP A 337 -13.33 0.91 26.68
N GLY A 338 -12.98 1.46 27.85
CA GLY A 338 -13.92 1.92 28.87
C GLY A 338 -14.44 0.82 29.80
N ALA A 339 -13.92 -0.41 29.70
CA ALA A 339 -14.30 -1.50 30.60
C ALA A 339 -13.73 -1.31 32.02
N ALA A 340 -14.62 -1.08 33.00
CA ALA A 340 -14.26 -0.92 34.41
C ALA A 340 -13.73 -2.23 35.03
N GLY A 341 -12.68 -2.14 35.86
CA GLY A 341 -12.14 -3.29 36.63
C GLY A 341 -11.21 -4.23 35.85
N THR A 342 -10.61 -3.75 34.76
CA THR A 342 -9.90 -4.58 33.79
C THR A 342 -8.50 -5.03 34.24
N PRO A 343 -8.09 -6.27 33.89
CA PRO A 343 -6.77 -6.80 34.21
C PRO A 343 -5.67 -5.96 33.58
N THR A 344 -4.55 -5.81 34.30
CA THR A 344 -3.38 -5.08 33.83
C THR A 344 -2.34 -6.06 33.29
N LEU A 345 -1.92 -5.88 32.03
CA LEU A 345 -0.79 -6.62 31.47
C LEU A 345 0.50 -6.15 32.16
N SER A 346 1.39 -7.09 32.52
CA SER A 346 2.66 -6.76 33.18
C SER A 346 3.87 -7.35 32.45
N VAL A 347 4.93 -6.56 32.35
CA VAL A 347 6.25 -6.97 31.86
C VAL A 347 7.17 -7.21 33.06
N ARG A 348 7.52 -8.48 33.30
CA ARG A 348 8.30 -8.90 34.48
C ARG A 348 9.81 -9.00 34.24
N ALA A 349 10.24 -9.10 32.99
CA ALA A 349 11.64 -9.13 32.62
C ALA A 349 11.80 -8.45 31.26
N LEU A 350 12.87 -7.67 31.12
CA LEU A 350 13.30 -7.10 29.86
C LEU A 350 14.61 -7.77 29.42
N PRO A 351 14.78 -8.03 28.12
CA PRO A 351 16.03 -8.57 27.61
C PRO A 351 17.15 -7.54 27.71
N PRO A 352 18.41 -7.97 27.93
CA PRO A 352 19.53 -7.06 28.19
C PRO A 352 19.86 -6.14 27.00
N ASN A 353 19.43 -6.50 25.79
CA ASN A 353 19.72 -5.77 24.55
C ASN A 353 18.59 -4.82 24.11
N ILE A 354 17.58 -4.58 24.96
CA ILE A 354 16.46 -3.70 24.60
C ILE A 354 16.93 -2.24 24.45
N GLU A 355 16.79 -1.67 23.26
CA GLU A 355 17.15 -0.28 22.98
C GLU A 355 15.92 0.64 22.97
N VAL A 356 14.78 0.12 22.50
CA VAL A 356 13.53 0.88 22.38
C VAL A 356 12.41 0.15 23.13
N LEU A 357 11.79 0.84 24.10
CA LEU A 357 10.66 0.33 24.86
C LEU A 357 9.53 1.36 24.89
N HIS A 358 8.44 1.08 24.17
CA HIS A 358 7.24 1.91 24.20
C HIS A 358 6.09 1.10 24.78
N LEU A 359 5.56 1.51 25.92
CA LEU A 359 4.48 0.83 26.64
C LEU A 359 3.29 1.76 26.86
N GLN A 360 2.08 1.32 26.53
CA GLN A 360 0.85 2.06 26.82
C GLN A 360 -0.20 1.09 27.36
N GLY A 361 -0.75 1.40 28.54
CA GLY A 361 -1.70 0.49 29.21
C GLY A 361 -1.06 -0.80 29.76
N VAL A 362 0.28 -0.82 29.90
CA VAL A 362 1.05 -1.99 30.37
C VAL A 362 1.91 -1.59 31.57
N ARG A 363 1.91 -2.43 32.61
CA ARG A 363 2.72 -2.23 33.82
C ARG A 363 4.12 -2.78 33.64
N LEU A 364 5.14 -1.97 33.92
CA LEU A 364 6.53 -2.42 33.98
C LEU A 364 6.91 -2.77 35.42
N CYS A 365 7.31 -4.03 35.66
CA CYS A 365 7.63 -4.56 36.99
C CYS A 365 9.11 -4.95 37.16
N CYS A 366 9.99 -4.46 36.30
CA CYS A 366 11.41 -4.80 36.31
C CYS A 366 12.28 -3.58 36.01
N ALA A 367 13.59 -3.73 36.28
CA ALA A 367 14.57 -2.69 35.98
C ALA A 367 14.74 -2.49 34.47
N VAL A 368 14.92 -1.23 34.08
CA VAL A 368 15.24 -0.84 32.71
C VAL A 368 16.72 -1.11 32.43
N PRO A 369 17.08 -1.85 31.36
CA PRO A 369 18.46 -2.10 30.98
C PRO A 369 19.23 -0.82 30.63
N ALA A 370 20.55 -0.81 30.88
CA ALA A 370 21.42 0.32 30.56
C ALA A 370 21.54 0.62 29.06
N THR A 371 21.24 -0.37 28.22
CA THR A 371 21.22 -0.30 26.76
C THR A 371 20.04 0.50 26.19
N MET A 372 19.07 0.88 27.03
CA MET A 372 17.87 1.58 26.59
C MET A 372 18.17 3.02 26.14
N ARG A 373 17.83 3.31 24.88
CA ARG A 373 17.97 4.62 24.23
C ARG A 373 16.66 5.40 24.16
N SER A 374 15.54 4.70 24.06
CA SER A 374 14.21 5.32 24.02
C SER A 374 13.26 4.57 24.96
N LEU A 375 12.69 5.32 25.91
CA LEU A 375 11.62 4.86 26.78
C LEU A 375 10.41 5.77 26.58
N ARG A 376 9.30 5.18 26.17
CA ARG A 376 7.99 5.85 26.16
C ARG A 376 7.03 5.05 27.01
N MET A 377 6.35 5.74 27.91
CA MET A 377 5.33 5.14 28.77
C MET A 377 4.09 6.03 28.72
N GLY A 378 2.93 5.44 28.46
CA GLY A 378 1.64 6.14 28.46
C GLY A 378 1.17 6.56 29.86
N ASP A 379 0.02 7.23 29.92
CA ASP A 379 -0.49 7.96 31.09
C ASP A 379 -0.77 7.12 32.35
N THR A 380 -0.88 5.80 32.20
CA THR A 380 -1.20 4.87 33.29
C THR A 380 0.06 4.24 33.88
N LEU A 381 0.94 5.08 34.44
CA LEU A 381 2.11 4.61 35.15
C LEU A 381 1.79 4.23 36.60
N GLN A 382 1.97 2.95 36.91
CA GLN A 382 2.29 2.49 38.26
C GLN A 382 3.66 1.81 38.21
N LEU A 383 4.72 2.58 38.44
CA LEU A 383 6.06 2.03 38.65
C LEU A 383 6.03 1.22 39.94
N GLY A 384 6.05 -0.11 39.82
CA GLY A 384 6.24 -0.99 40.96
C GLY A 384 7.71 -0.96 41.34
N VAL A 385 8.07 -0.28 42.43
CA VAL A 385 9.42 -0.38 42.99
C VAL A 385 9.59 -1.79 43.55
N VAL A 386 10.28 -2.65 42.80
CA VAL A 386 10.74 -3.94 43.33
C VAL A 386 12.02 -3.66 44.10
N TYR A 387 11.92 -3.62 45.42
CA TYR A 387 13.07 -3.52 46.30
C TYR A 387 13.86 -4.84 46.21
N ASP A 388 14.98 -4.82 45.49
CA ASP A 388 15.98 -5.86 45.62
C ASP A 388 16.70 -5.65 46.95
N SER A 389 16.52 -6.58 47.89
CA SER A 389 16.80 -6.43 49.33
C SER A 389 18.30 -6.33 49.70
N GLY A 390 19.17 -5.94 48.78
CA GLY A 390 20.62 -5.90 48.99
C GLY A 390 21.40 -4.76 48.33
N ARG A 391 20.78 -3.85 47.55
CA ARG A 391 21.49 -2.70 46.95
C ARG A 391 20.65 -1.42 46.98
N SER A 392 21.29 -0.33 47.41
CA SER A 392 20.75 1.03 47.32
C SER A 392 20.36 1.36 45.87
N PRO A 393 19.13 1.85 45.61
CA PRO A 393 18.69 2.17 44.26
C PRO A 393 19.33 3.48 43.79
N THR A 394 20.05 3.45 42.67
CA THR A 394 20.65 4.66 42.05
C THR A 394 19.75 5.37 41.05
N ASN A 395 18.50 4.95 40.82
CA ASN A 395 17.56 5.71 39.99
C ASN A 395 16.11 5.41 40.42
N VAL A 396 15.54 6.26 41.28
CA VAL A 396 14.10 6.27 41.57
C VAL A 396 13.48 7.39 40.75
N VAL A 397 12.61 7.05 39.80
CA VAL A 397 11.76 8.01 39.10
C VAL A 397 10.36 7.85 39.70
N GLU A 398 10.03 8.68 40.69
CA GLU A 398 8.69 8.76 41.26
C GLU A 398 7.90 9.87 40.58
N GLY A 399 6.73 9.52 40.04
CA GLY A 399 5.68 10.46 39.63
C GLY A 399 5.99 11.34 38.42
N ALA A 400 5.72 10.85 37.20
CA ALA A 400 5.70 11.69 36.01
C ALA A 400 4.48 11.40 35.12
N ARG A 401 3.67 12.44 34.88
CA ARG A 401 2.78 12.52 33.71
C ARG A 401 3.65 12.87 32.50
N TYR A 402 3.56 12.08 31.43
CA TYR A 402 4.27 12.22 30.15
C TYR A 402 5.72 12.73 30.27
N THR A 403 6.68 11.82 30.41
CA THR A 403 8.09 12.13 30.13
C THR A 403 8.55 11.27 28.98
N ASP A 404 8.73 11.88 27.81
CA ASP A 404 9.65 11.37 26.79
C ASP A 404 11.06 11.45 27.40
N ILE A 405 11.59 10.31 27.87
CA ILE A 405 12.96 10.24 28.39
C ILE A 405 13.86 9.84 27.21
N HIS A 406 14.52 10.84 26.63
CA HIS A 406 15.64 10.64 25.71
C HIS A 406 16.94 10.67 26.54
N ARG A 407 17.71 9.57 26.49
CA ARG A 407 19.05 9.50 27.09
C ARG A 407 20.11 9.89 26.09
#